data_AF-A0A3S1AQ33-F1
#
_entry.id   AF-A0A3S1AQ33-F1
#
_cell.length_a   1.000
_cell.length_b   1.000
_cell.length_c   1.000
_cell.angle_alpha   90.00
_cell.angle_beta   90.00
_cell.angle_gamma   90.00
#
_symmetry.space_group_name_H-M   'P 1'
#
loop_
_entity.id
_entity.type
_entity.pdbx_description
1 polymer ?
#
loop_
_entity_poly.entity_id
_entity_poly.type
_entity_poly.pdbx_seq_one_letter_code
_entity_poly.pdbx_strand_id
1 'polypeptide(L)'
;MSNLLLEASDINTLPERLKRLAYRSTELGHVVAKNPCTPPDLLEDLFYHSEDQQLHHNIVSNPNTPVDVLIQLGAEFPRKLIDNPVFPLLLLENPRLFDEMPPDTIMALPYLTF
;
A
#
# COMPACT_ATOMS: atom_id res chain seq x y z
N MET A 1 7.58 21.63 9.22
CA MET A 1 7.92 20.48 8.36
C MET A 1 9.43 20.43 8.18
N SER A 2 10.07 19.29 8.42
CA SER A 2 11.50 19.10 8.14
C SER A 2 11.74 18.96 6.63
N ASN A 3 12.93 19.33 6.13
CA ASN A 3 13.30 19.22 4.70
C ASN A 3 13.15 17.77 4.18
N LEU A 4 13.46 16.78 5.02
CA LEU A 4 13.36 15.35 4.68
C LEU A 4 11.93 14.89 4.41
N LEU A 5 10.93 15.42 5.13
CA LEU A 5 9.52 15.05 4.91
C LEU A 5 9.01 15.60 3.58
N LEU A 6 9.45 16.81 3.20
CA LEU A 6 9.13 17.39 1.89
C LEU A 6 9.72 16.52 0.78
N GLU A 7 10.99 16.15 0.91
CA GLU A 7 11.67 15.26 -0.02
C GLU A 7 10.99 13.89 -0.13
N ALA A 8 10.60 13.28 1.00
CA ALA A 8 9.89 12.00 0.99
C ALA A 8 8.52 12.06 0.29
N SER A 9 7.84 13.21 0.32
CA SER A 9 6.54 13.42 -0.33
C SER A 9 6.62 13.90 -1.78
N ASP A 10 7.80 14.26 -2.27
CA ASP A 10 7.97 14.79 -3.62
C ASP A 10 7.93 13.64 -4.65
N ILE A 11 7.12 13.83 -5.70
CA ILE A 11 6.92 12.87 -6.79
C ILE A 11 8.17 12.71 -7.68
N ASN A 12 9.11 13.66 -7.60
CA ASN A 12 10.37 13.61 -8.33
C ASN A 12 11.50 12.94 -7.55
N THR A 13 11.25 12.53 -6.30
CA THR A 13 12.27 11.88 -5.48
C THR A 13 12.58 10.50 -6.03
N LEU A 14 13.86 10.27 -6.32
CA LEU A 14 14.32 9.02 -6.94
C LEU A 14 14.07 7.80 -6.03
N PRO A 15 13.81 6.61 -6.60
CA PRO A 15 13.63 5.35 -5.87
C PRO A 15 14.67 5.10 -4.76
N GLU A 16 15.96 5.18 -5.11
CA GLU A 16 17.07 4.99 -4.16
C GLU A 16 17.07 6.01 -3.02
N ARG A 17 16.55 7.22 -3.27
CA ARG A 17 16.43 8.23 -2.24
C ARG A 17 15.23 7.95 -1.34
N LEU A 18 14.08 7.56 -1.88
CA LEU A 18 12.92 7.11 -1.10
C LEU A 18 13.29 5.93 -0.20
N LYS A 19 14.03 4.93 -0.72
CA LYS A 19 14.53 3.79 0.07
C LYS A 19 15.35 4.24 1.28
N ARG A 20 16.30 5.17 1.09
CA ARG A 20 17.09 5.73 2.20
C ARG A 20 16.25 6.54 3.20
N LEU A 21 15.21 7.24 2.74
CA LEU A 21 14.35 8.03 3.62
C LEU A 21 13.43 7.13 4.45
N ALA A 22 12.88 6.07 3.88
CA ALA A 22 11.89 5.19 4.52
C ALA A 22 12.39 4.61 5.86
N TYR A 23 13.66 4.24 5.94
CA TYR A 23 14.25 3.62 7.14
C TYR A 23 14.91 4.61 8.11
N ARG A 24 14.82 5.93 7.86
CA ARG A 24 15.41 6.93 8.75
C ARG A 24 14.56 7.22 9.98
N SER A 25 13.24 7.11 9.87
CA SER A 25 12.29 7.23 10.96
C SER A 25 10.95 6.66 10.56
N THR A 26 10.13 6.28 11.55
CA THR A 26 8.75 5.83 11.33
C THR A 26 7.92 6.84 10.53
N GLU A 27 8.05 8.14 10.86
CA GLU A 27 7.36 9.22 10.15
C GLU A 27 7.74 9.28 8.67
N LEU A 28 9.04 9.14 8.34
CA LEU A 28 9.48 9.12 6.94
C LEU A 28 9.00 7.85 6.22
N GLY A 29 9.02 6.69 6.88
CA GLY A 29 8.44 5.46 6.34
C GLY A 29 6.98 5.64 5.94
N HIS A 30 6.18 6.31 6.77
CA HIS A 30 4.77 6.61 6.45
C HIS A 30 4.63 7.52 5.24
N VAL A 31 5.43 8.59 5.16
CA VAL A 31 5.37 9.53 4.03
C VAL A 31 5.82 8.85 2.73
N VAL A 32 6.89 8.05 2.78
CA VAL A 32 7.34 7.25 1.63
C VAL A 32 6.25 6.27 1.22
N ALA A 33 5.63 5.53 2.13
CA ALA A 33 4.55 4.60 1.77
C ALA A 33 3.34 5.30 1.12
N LYS A 34 3.09 6.58 1.39
CA LYS A 34 2.04 7.38 0.71
C LYS A 34 2.46 7.94 -0.65
N ASN A 35 3.76 8.02 -0.93
CA ASN A 35 4.25 8.64 -2.15
C ASN A 35 3.91 7.74 -3.36
N PRO A 36 3.17 8.23 -4.37
CA PRO A 36 2.75 7.43 -5.52
C PRO A 36 3.90 7.02 -6.44
N CYS A 37 5.11 7.54 -6.23
CA CYS A 37 6.33 7.12 -6.92
C CYS A 37 7.17 6.12 -6.12
N THR A 38 6.69 5.69 -4.96
CA THR A 38 7.37 4.64 -4.19
C THR A 38 7.34 3.34 -4.99
N PRO A 39 8.52 2.71 -5.20
CA PRO A 39 8.63 1.47 -5.93
C PRO A 39 7.87 0.32 -5.26
N PRO A 40 7.31 -0.64 -6.04
CA PRO A 40 6.61 -1.80 -5.49
C PRO A 40 7.47 -2.65 -4.55
N ASP A 41 8.74 -2.89 -4.89
CA ASP A 41 9.70 -3.66 -4.07
C ASP A 41 9.97 -3.00 -2.72
N LEU A 42 9.99 -1.66 -2.68
CA LEU A 42 10.11 -0.94 -1.42
C LEU A 42 8.83 -1.03 -0.58
N LEU A 43 7.64 -1.01 -1.19
CA LEU A 43 6.37 -1.19 -0.47
C LEU A 43 6.27 -2.61 0.11
N GLU A 44 6.70 -3.62 -0.65
CA GLU A 44 6.81 -5.01 -0.21
C GLU A 44 7.78 -5.15 0.98
N ASP A 45 9.00 -4.61 0.82
CA ASP A 45 10.01 -4.60 1.88
C ASP A 45 9.45 -3.94 3.15
N LEU A 46 8.77 -2.79 3.04
CA LEU A 46 8.19 -2.09 4.19
C LEU A 46 7.06 -2.86 4.86
N PHE A 47 6.23 -3.56 4.08
CA PHE A 47 5.15 -4.39 4.59
C PHE A 47 5.68 -5.54 5.46
N TYR A 48 6.66 -6.30 4.97
CA TYR A 48 7.18 -7.46 5.69
C TYR A 48 8.08 -7.13 6.90
N HIS A 49 8.62 -5.92 6.97
CA HIS A 49 9.54 -5.51 8.04
C HIS A 49 8.89 -4.61 9.11
N SER A 50 7.57 -4.42 9.10
CA SER A 50 6.87 -3.56 10.03
C SER A 50 5.48 -4.09 10.35
N GLU A 51 5.09 -4.05 11.63
CA GLU A 51 3.73 -4.33 12.10
C GLU A 51 2.92 -3.04 12.33
N ASP A 52 3.45 -1.90 11.87
CA ASP A 52 2.81 -0.59 12.03
C ASP A 52 1.54 -0.48 11.15
N GLN A 53 0.38 -0.53 11.81
CA GLN A 53 -0.93 -0.43 11.18
C GLN A 53 -1.10 0.82 10.32
N GLN A 54 -0.53 1.96 10.73
CA GLN A 54 -0.62 3.20 9.96
C GLN A 54 0.27 3.16 8.72
N LEU A 55 1.41 2.47 8.78
CA LEU A 55 2.23 2.20 7.60
C LEU A 55 1.48 1.30 6.63
N HIS A 56 0.91 0.18 7.09
CA HIS A 56 0.13 -0.74 6.27
C HIS A 56 -1.08 -0.06 5.62
N HIS A 57 -1.78 0.81 6.36
CA HIS A 57 -2.86 1.65 5.82
C HIS A 57 -2.40 2.51 4.63
N ASN A 58 -1.17 3.04 4.68
CA ASN A 58 -0.61 3.84 3.60
C ASN A 58 -0.20 2.97 2.41
N ILE A 59 0.38 1.80 2.68
CA ILE A 59 0.75 0.81 1.67
C ILE A 59 -0.51 0.37 0.91
N VAL A 60 -1.56 -0.12 1.56
CA VAL A 60 -2.80 -0.54 0.87
C VAL A 60 -3.46 0.58 0.05
N SER A 61 -3.22 1.86 0.40
CA SER A 61 -3.74 3.02 -0.35
C SER A 61 -2.86 3.43 -1.53
N ASN A 62 -1.63 2.94 -1.64
CA ASN A 62 -0.67 3.34 -2.67
C ASN A 62 -0.96 2.62 -4.00
N PRO A 63 -1.00 3.34 -5.14
CA PRO A 63 -1.24 2.74 -6.46
C PRO A 63 -0.14 1.78 -6.95
N ASN A 64 1.06 1.81 -6.37
CA ASN A 64 2.15 0.91 -6.76
C ASN A 64 2.26 -0.32 -5.85
N THR A 65 1.31 -0.53 -4.93
CA THR A 65 1.38 -1.66 -4.01
C THR A 65 1.30 -2.98 -4.76
N PRO A 66 2.26 -3.90 -4.54
CA PRO A 66 2.23 -5.23 -5.13
C PRO A 66 0.89 -5.93 -4.89
N VAL A 67 0.43 -6.70 -5.87
CA VAL A 67 -0.92 -7.30 -5.85
C VAL A 67 -1.09 -8.24 -4.65
N ASP A 68 -0.11 -9.09 -4.39
CA ASP A 68 -0.11 -9.99 -3.23
C ASP A 68 -0.19 -9.25 -1.90
N VAL A 69 0.62 -8.19 -1.71
CA VAL A 69 0.57 -7.32 -0.53
C VAL A 69 -0.78 -6.61 -0.42
N LEU A 70 -1.30 -6.08 -1.54
CA LEU A 70 -2.59 -5.39 -1.61
C LEU A 70 -3.74 -6.32 -1.18
N ILE A 71 -3.75 -7.56 -1.68
CA ILE A 71 -4.76 -8.57 -1.37
C ILE A 71 -4.65 -9.05 0.09
N GLN A 72 -3.43 -9.23 0.60
CA GLN A 72 -3.19 -9.64 1.99
C GLN A 72 -3.66 -8.56 2.98
N LEU A 73 -3.37 -7.28 2.71
CA LEU A 73 -3.85 -6.15 3.50
C LEU A 73 -5.36 -5.91 3.38
N GLY A 74 -6.02 -6.51 2.40
CA GLY A 74 -7.45 -6.39 2.18
C GLY A 74 -8.31 -6.91 3.34
N ALA A 75 -7.84 -7.92 4.08
CA ALA A 75 -8.55 -8.42 5.26
C ALA A 75 -8.59 -7.38 6.39
N GLU A 76 -7.51 -6.59 6.54
CA GLU A 76 -7.42 -5.55 7.56
C GLU A 76 -8.04 -4.22 7.10
N PHE A 77 -7.90 -3.89 5.81
CA PHE A 77 -8.35 -2.63 5.23
C PHE A 77 -9.25 -2.85 4.01
N PRO A 78 -10.41 -3.52 4.16
CA PRO A 78 -11.26 -3.88 3.02
C PRO A 78 -11.71 -2.66 2.22
N ARG A 79 -12.00 -1.54 2.90
CA ARG A 79 -12.37 -0.29 2.22
C ARG A 79 -11.22 0.26 1.37
N LYS A 80 -9.99 0.21 1.88
CA LYS A 80 -8.81 0.71 1.16
C LYS A 80 -8.43 -0.17 -0.01
N LEU A 81 -8.60 -1.49 0.13
CA LEU A 81 -8.45 -2.41 -1.00
C LEU A 81 -9.37 -2.00 -2.15
N ILE A 82 -10.67 -1.81 -1.89
CA ILE A 82 -11.64 -1.42 -2.94
C ILE A 82 -11.34 -0.02 -3.49
N ASP A 83 -10.96 0.94 -2.63
CA ASP A 83 -10.66 2.31 -3.03
C ASP A 83 -9.28 2.43 -3.72
N ASN A 84 -8.43 1.39 -3.68
CA ASN A 84 -7.15 1.40 -4.37
C ASN A 84 -7.38 1.40 -5.89
N PRO A 85 -6.78 2.34 -6.65
CA PRO A 85 -7.01 2.46 -8.08
C PRO A 85 -6.59 1.24 -8.91
N VAL A 86 -5.72 0.37 -8.38
CA VAL A 86 -5.32 -0.88 -9.02
C VAL A 86 -6.42 -1.94 -8.94
N PHE A 87 -7.23 -1.92 -7.88
CA PHE A 87 -8.19 -2.99 -7.60
C PHE A 87 -9.22 -3.23 -8.72
N PRO A 88 -9.87 -2.18 -9.30
CA PRO A 88 -10.74 -2.38 -10.45
C PRO A 88 -10.02 -2.96 -11.67
N LEU A 89 -8.73 -2.68 -11.85
CA LEU A 89 -7.94 -3.23 -12.95
C LEU A 89 -7.69 -4.73 -12.77
N LEU A 90 -7.45 -5.18 -11.54
CA LEU A 90 -7.30 -6.60 -11.22
C LEU A 90 -8.58 -7.39 -11.52
N LEU A 91 -9.75 -6.80 -11.27
CA LEU A 91 -11.04 -7.42 -11.61
C LEU A 91 -11.26 -7.51 -13.13
N LEU A 92 -10.76 -6.52 -13.90
CA LEU A 92 -10.80 -6.55 -15.35
C LEU A 92 -9.84 -7.61 -15.93
N GLU A 93 -8.67 -7.75 -15.32
CA GLU A 93 -7.66 -8.75 -15.71
C GLU A 93 -8.10 -10.17 -15.35
N ASN A 94 -8.65 -10.36 -14.15
CA ASN A 94 -9.16 -11.63 -13.67
C ASN A 94 -10.61 -11.51 -13.12
N PRO A 95 -11.64 -11.86 -13.92
CA PRO A 95 -13.03 -11.86 -13.47
C PRO A 95 -13.33 -12.84 -12.32
N ARG A 96 -12.43 -13.80 -12.03
CA ARG A 96 -12.53 -14.76 -10.92
C ARG A 96 -11.67 -14.37 -9.71
N LEU A 97 -11.15 -13.14 -9.67
CA LEU A 97 -10.28 -12.67 -8.58
C LEU A 97 -10.83 -12.97 -7.18
N PHE A 98 -12.14 -12.82 -6.97
CA PHE A 98 -12.77 -13.11 -5.68
C PHE A 98 -12.67 -14.59 -5.27
N ASP A 99 -12.61 -15.52 -6.22
CA ASP A 99 -12.47 -16.95 -5.91
C ASP A 99 -11.02 -17.31 -5.51
N GLU A 100 -10.06 -16.47 -5.88
CA GLU A 100 -8.62 -16.67 -5.66
C GLU A 100 -8.08 -15.91 -4.44
N MET A 101 -8.88 -14.98 -3.89
CA MET A 101 -8.51 -14.21 -2.70
C MET A 101 -8.46 -15.07 -1.43
N PRO A 102 -7.65 -14.66 -0.43
CA PRO A 102 -7.71 -15.25 0.90
C PRO A 102 -9.14 -15.16 1.48
N PRO A 103 -9.64 -16.22 2.15
CA PRO A 103 -10.97 -16.22 2.74
C PRO A 103 -11.23 -15.03 3.68
N ASP A 104 -10.25 -14.65 4.48
CA ASP A 104 -10.37 -13.53 5.42
C ASP A 104 -10.58 -12.19 4.69
N THR A 105 -9.90 -12.00 3.55
CA THR A 105 -10.10 -10.82 2.70
C THR A 105 -11.52 -10.79 2.14
N ILE A 106 -12.01 -11.91 1.62
CA ILE A 106 -13.38 -12.01 1.07
C ILE A 106 -14.42 -11.73 2.15
N MET A 107 -14.24 -12.30 3.35
CA MET A 107 -15.16 -12.12 4.46
C MET A 107 -15.22 -10.67 4.96
N ALA A 108 -14.16 -9.88 4.77
CA ALA A 108 -14.11 -8.48 5.20
C ALA A 108 -14.87 -7.52 4.25
N LEU A 109 -15.07 -7.87 2.98
CA LEU A 109 -15.67 -6.98 1.96
C LEU A 109 -17.19 -6.72 2.13
N PRO A 110 -18.05 -7.70 2.48
CA PRO A 110 -19.51 -7.51 2.60
C PRO A 110 -19.94 -6.52 3.70
N TYR A 111 -19.06 -6.18 4.64
CA TYR A 111 -19.35 -5.26 5.74
C TYR A 111 -19.22 -3.78 5.36
N LEU A 112 -18.91 -3.47 4.11
CA LEU A 112 -18.87 -2.10 3.62
C LEU A 112 -20.29 -1.63 3.31
N THR A 113 -20.92 -0.92 4.25
CA THR A 113 -22.20 -0.25 4.02
C THR A 113 -22.01 0.86 2.98
N PHE A 114 -22.71 0.75 1.86
CA PHE A 114 -22.73 1.74 0.76
C PHE A 114 -23.56 2.98 1.10
#